data_AF-A0AAY5KFH4-F1
#
_entry.id   AF-A0AAY5KFH4-F1
#
_cell.length_a   1.000
_cell.length_b   1.000
_cell.length_c   1.000
_cell.angle_alpha   90.00
_cell.angle_beta   90.00
_cell.angle_gamma   90.00
#
_symmetry.space_group_name_H-M   'P 1'
#
loop_
_entity.id
_entity.type
_entity.pdbx_description
1 polymer ?
#
loop_
_entity_poly.entity_id
_entity_poly.type
_entity_poly.pdbx_seq_one_letter_code
_entity_poly.pdbx_strand_id
1 'polypeptide(L)'
;QFPSIVKIKNKTKSREHPINPISLQTHYVKFINRLSSTHLRDVTADSYPNWLRFHIGINRYELYSRHNSVLDALLKDLVTQRITSVAMKSGGTQLKLIMTFQNYGQALFKPMKQTREQETPPDFFYFSDFERHNAEIAAFHLDRILDFRRVPPVAGRLVNMTREIRDVTRDKKLWRTFFISPANNVCFYGECSYYCSTEHALCGRPDQIQGSLAAFLPDLALAKRKTWRNPWRRSYHKRKKAEWEVDPDYCDEVKQTPPYDRGSRLLDIMDMTIFDFLMGNMDRHHYETFEKFGNDTFIIHLDNGRGFGKHSHDELSILVPLSQCCRVRRSTHLRLQLLAKEEYQLSHLMEESLVRDRLHPVLIQPHLEAMDRRLRLVLQVLAVCVEKEGYSNVVEVDDIPWARGARDTATRRNAIHR
;
A
#
# COMPACT_ATOMS: atom_id res chain seq x y z
N GLN A 1 -16.39 -31.34 67.05
CA GLN A 1 -17.71 -31.11 66.44
C GLN A 1 -18.12 -29.66 66.71
N PHE A 2 -17.99 -28.77 65.72
CA PHE A 2 -18.74 -27.50 65.57
C PHE A 2 -18.65 -27.13 64.07
N PRO A 3 -19.65 -26.43 63.50
CA PRO A 3 -20.22 -26.78 62.21
C PRO A 3 -19.83 -25.86 61.05
N SER A 4 -20.12 -26.38 59.86
CA SER A 4 -20.00 -25.81 58.53
C SER A 4 -20.57 -24.40 58.39
N ILE A 5 -19.77 -23.46 57.87
CA ILE A 5 -20.25 -22.19 57.33
C ILE A 5 -20.45 -22.32 55.81
N VAL A 6 -21.69 -22.04 55.42
CA VAL A 6 -22.23 -22.04 54.06
C VAL A 6 -21.58 -20.95 53.21
N LYS A 7 -20.98 -21.34 52.07
CA LYS A 7 -20.59 -20.41 50.99
C LYS A 7 -21.82 -20.01 50.18
N ILE A 8 -22.24 -18.75 50.28
CA ILE A 8 -23.18 -18.13 49.36
C ILE A 8 -22.47 -17.94 48.01
N LYS A 9 -22.90 -18.70 46.98
CA LYS A 9 -22.49 -18.52 45.59
C LYS A 9 -23.33 -17.40 44.95
N ASN A 10 -22.74 -16.23 44.73
CA ASN A 10 -23.28 -15.27 43.78
C ASN A 10 -23.03 -15.79 42.35
N LYS A 11 -24.07 -16.34 41.73
CA LYS A 11 -24.14 -16.60 40.28
C LYS A 11 -24.70 -15.34 39.59
N THR A 12 -23.82 -14.53 39.03
CA THR A 12 -24.14 -13.66 37.89
C THR A 12 -23.24 -14.07 36.73
N LYS A 13 -23.69 -15.08 35.98
CA LYS A 13 -23.14 -15.40 34.65
C LYS A 13 -23.65 -14.32 33.68
N SER A 14 -22.86 -13.30 33.41
CA SER A 14 -23.00 -12.57 32.15
C SER A 14 -22.62 -13.53 31.02
N ARG A 15 -23.62 -14.02 30.30
CA ARG A 15 -23.42 -14.73 29.03
C ARG A 15 -23.01 -13.70 27.98
N GLU A 16 -21.72 -13.37 27.91
CA GLU A 16 -21.16 -12.72 26.74
C GLU A 16 -20.81 -13.78 25.70
N HIS A 17 -21.56 -13.77 24.60
CA HIS A 17 -21.29 -14.62 23.46
C HIS A 17 -19.96 -14.22 22.79
N PRO A 18 -19.19 -15.18 22.24
CA PRO A 18 -17.96 -14.89 21.53
C PRO A 18 -18.23 -14.01 20.31
N ILE A 19 -17.63 -12.82 20.27
CA ILE A 19 -17.71 -11.93 19.10
C ILE A 19 -16.82 -12.49 17.99
N ASN A 20 -17.45 -13.15 17.02
CA ASN A 20 -16.85 -13.65 15.79
C ASN A 20 -16.31 -12.48 14.94
N PRO A 21 -15.18 -12.57 14.21
CA PRO A 21 -14.73 -11.54 13.25
C PRO A 21 -15.81 -11.09 12.26
N ILE A 22 -16.76 -11.98 11.90
CA ILE A 22 -17.97 -11.63 11.13
C ILE A 22 -18.82 -10.55 11.84
N SER A 23 -18.87 -10.55 13.17
CA SER A 23 -19.59 -9.57 13.99
C SER A 23 -18.97 -8.17 13.93
N LEU A 24 -17.64 -8.04 13.89
CA LEU A 24 -16.96 -6.75 13.73
C LEU A 24 -17.26 -6.13 12.36
N GLN A 25 -17.21 -6.94 11.30
CA GLN A 25 -17.61 -6.52 9.95
C GLN A 25 -19.10 -6.16 9.89
N THR A 26 -19.95 -6.92 10.59
CA THR A 26 -21.38 -6.61 10.74
C THR A 26 -21.62 -5.29 11.48
N HIS A 27 -20.82 -4.96 12.50
CA HIS A 27 -20.95 -3.69 13.24
C HIS A 27 -20.48 -2.51 12.39
N TYR A 28 -19.41 -2.66 11.61
CA TYR A 28 -18.96 -1.67 10.64
C TYR A 28 -20.02 -1.40 9.56
N VAL A 29 -20.55 -2.45 8.92
CA VAL A 29 -21.62 -2.32 7.91
C VAL A 29 -22.88 -1.73 8.53
N LYS A 30 -23.26 -2.13 9.75
CA LYS A 30 -24.39 -1.52 10.49
C LYS A 30 -24.14 -0.05 10.82
N PHE A 31 -22.92 0.35 11.16
CA PHE A 31 -22.56 1.74 11.41
C PHE A 31 -22.69 2.58 10.13
N ILE A 32 -22.12 2.12 9.01
CA ILE A 32 -22.28 2.76 7.70
C ILE A 32 -23.76 2.82 7.28
N ASN A 33 -24.50 1.73 7.46
CA ASN A 33 -25.94 1.70 7.14
C ASN A 33 -26.75 2.64 8.04
N ARG A 34 -26.38 2.82 9.32
CA ARG A 34 -27.01 3.82 10.20
C ARG A 34 -26.69 5.25 9.78
N LEU A 35 -25.49 5.52 9.29
CA LEU A 35 -25.14 6.81 8.70
C LEU A 35 -25.94 7.08 7.41
N SER A 36 -26.29 6.03 6.65
CA SER A 36 -27.11 6.12 5.43
C SER A 36 -28.62 6.19 5.70
N SER A 37 -29.11 5.54 6.76
CA SER A 37 -30.56 5.44 7.06
C SER A 37 -31.12 6.58 7.91
N THR A 38 -30.26 7.42 8.47
CA THR A 38 -30.70 8.58 9.25
C THR A 38 -30.95 9.73 8.29
N HIS A 39 -32.16 10.30 8.35
CA HIS A 39 -32.55 11.53 7.67
C HIS A 39 -31.80 12.73 8.29
N LEU A 40 -30.47 12.74 8.20
CA LEU A 40 -29.62 13.81 8.70
C LEU A 40 -29.42 14.81 7.57
N ARG A 41 -30.43 15.66 7.37
CA ARG A 41 -30.31 16.88 6.55
C ARG A 41 -29.41 17.96 7.20
N ASP A 42 -28.70 17.65 8.29
CA ASP A 42 -27.91 18.62 9.06
C ASP A 42 -26.55 18.11 9.57
N VAL A 43 -26.01 17.02 9.01
CA VAL A 43 -24.63 16.61 9.30
C VAL A 43 -23.74 17.09 8.16
N THR A 44 -23.05 18.21 8.39
CA THR A 44 -22.03 18.72 7.46
C THR A 44 -20.97 17.65 7.24
N ALA A 45 -20.55 17.41 5.99
CA ALA A 45 -19.58 16.37 5.64
C ALA A 45 -18.24 16.44 6.43
N ASP A 46 -17.92 17.59 7.03
CA ASP A 46 -16.76 17.81 7.87
C ASP A 46 -16.82 17.19 9.26
N SER A 47 -18.00 16.74 9.73
CA SER A 47 -18.13 16.06 11.03
C SER A 47 -17.87 14.56 10.98
N TYR A 48 -17.67 13.98 9.79
CA TYR A 48 -17.32 12.57 9.65
C TYR A 48 -15.86 12.30 10.07
N PRO A 49 -15.56 11.11 10.62
CA PRO A 49 -14.18 10.75 10.94
C PRO A 49 -13.31 10.73 9.67
N ASN A 50 -12.03 11.07 9.80
CA ASN A 50 -11.12 11.26 8.65
C ASN A 50 -11.05 10.05 7.73
N TRP A 51 -11.11 8.82 8.27
CA TRP A 51 -11.11 7.60 7.46
C TRP A 51 -12.34 7.51 6.54
N LEU A 52 -13.50 8.00 6.99
CA LEU A 52 -14.73 7.99 6.20
C LEU A 52 -14.71 9.10 5.15
N ARG A 53 -14.20 10.29 5.51
CA ARG A 53 -13.97 11.36 4.54
C ARG A 53 -12.99 10.93 3.44
N PHE A 54 -11.94 10.19 3.78
CA PHE A 54 -11.05 9.54 2.82
C PHE A 54 -11.81 8.57 1.91
N HIS A 55 -12.63 7.67 2.47
CA HIS A 55 -13.42 6.72 1.68
C HIS A 55 -14.36 7.39 0.68
N ILE A 56 -15.04 8.47 1.10
CA ILE A 56 -15.96 9.24 0.25
C ILE A 56 -15.20 10.01 -0.85
N GLY A 57 -13.95 10.42 -0.58
CA GLY A 57 -13.10 11.13 -1.53
C GLY A 57 -12.52 10.26 -2.66
N ILE A 58 -12.57 8.92 -2.54
CA ILE A 58 -12.10 8.00 -3.57
C ILE A 58 -12.98 8.16 -4.83
N ASN A 59 -12.35 8.38 -5.97
CA ASN A 59 -13.03 8.55 -7.25
C ASN A 59 -12.37 7.70 -8.35
N ARG A 60 -12.82 7.85 -9.61
CA ARG A 60 -12.35 7.03 -10.75
C ARG A 60 -10.85 7.14 -11.04
N TYR A 61 -10.20 8.23 -10.64
CA TYR A 61 -8.86 8.58 -11.09
C TYR A 61 -7.78 8.46 -10.01
N GLU A 62 -8.16 8.48 -8.74
CA GLU A 62 -7.23 8.57 -7.61
C GLU A 62 -7.87 8.08 -6.30
N LEU A 63 -7.04 7.65 -5.34
CA LEU A 63 -7.48 7.35 -3.98
C LEU A 63 -7.70 8.61 -3.14
N TYR A 64 -6.93 9.66 -3.41
CA TYR A 64 -7.00 10.93 -2.72
C TYR A 64 -6.53 12.05 -3.64
N SER A 65 -7.05 13.25 -3.47
CA SER A 65 -6.66 14.41 -4.28
C SER A 65 -5.36 15.05 -3.80
N ARG A 66 -4.67 15.79 -4.68
CA ARG A 66 -3.44 16.52 -4.35
C ARG A 66 -3.64 17.55 -3.22
N HIS A 67 -4.78 18.23 -3.21
CA HIS A 67 -5.13 19.25 -2.22
C HIS A 67 -6.10 18.70 -1.14
N ASN A 68 -5.92 17.44 -0.76
CA ASN A 68 -6.80 16.79 0.21
C ASN A 68 -6.54 17.31 1.64
N SER A 69 -7.48 18.07 2.18
CA SER A 69 -7.43 18.62 3.55
C SER A 69 -7.53 17.56 4.66
N VAL A 70 -7.91 16.32 4.32
CA VAL A 70 -8.11 15.21 5.27
C VAL A 70 -6.85 14.38 5.45
N LEU A 71 -5.93 14.38 4.49
CA LEU A 71 -4.84 13.41 4.42
C LEU A 71 -3.91 13.48 5.65
N ASP A 72 -3.44 14.67 6.00
CA ASP A 72 -2.55 14.86 7.16
C ASP A 72 -3.25 14.53 8.48
N ALA A 73 -4.54 14.84 8.59
CA ALA A 73 -5.35 14.48 9.75
C ALA A 73 -5.54 12.97 9.87
N LEU A 74 -5.73 12.27 8.75
CA LEU A 74 -5.82 10.80 8.72
C LEU A 74 -4.47 10.15 9.09
N LEU A 75 -3.35 10.66 8.58
CA LEU A 75 -2.02 10.17 8.97
C LEU A 75 -1.79 10.35 10.47
N LYS A 76 -2.18 11.50 11.03
CA LYS A 76 -2.15 11.74 12.48
C LYS A 76 -3.02 10.76 13.25
N ASP A 77 -4.25 10.50 12.79
CA ASP A 77 -5.14 9.52 13.40
C ASP A 77 -4.52 8.12 13.44
N LEU A 78 -3.87 7.66 12.37
CA LEU A 78 -3.18 6.36 12.36
C LEU A 78 -2.13 6.27 13.48
N VAL A 79 -1.40 7.36 13.73
CA VAL A 79 -0.35 7.43 14.75
C VAL A 79 -0.92 7.52 16.17
N THR A 80 -1.96 8.31 16.39
CA THR A 80 -2.39 8.68 17.76
C THR A 80 -3.66 7.98 18.23
N GLN A 81 -4.48 7.49 17.32
CA GLN A 81 -5.80 6.98 17.70
C GLN A 81 -5.68 5.69 18.52
N ARG A 82 -6.52 5.59 19.56
CA ARG A 82 -6.50 4.44 20.47
C ARG A 82 -6.92 3.17 19.75
N ILE A 83 -6.09 2.13 19.85
CA ILE A 83 -6.39 0.78 19.37
C ILE A 83 -7.32 0.11 20.39
N THR A 84 -8.45 -0.42 19.91
CA THR A 84 -9.49 -1.06 20.75
C THR A 84 -9.63 -2.55 20.49
N SER A 85 -9.19 -3.03 19.32
CA SER A 85 -9.18 -4.44 18.97
C SER A 85 -8.09 -4.73 17.95
N VAL A 86 -7.45 -5.89 18.09
CA VAL A 86 -6.48 -6.41 17.11
C VAL A 86 -6.87 -7.83 16.72
N ALA A 87 -6.79 -8.13 15.44
CA ALA A 87 -6.98 -9.46 14.90
C ALA A 87 -5.91 -9.78 13.86
N MET A 88 -5.61 -11.05 13.65
CA MET A 88 -4.69 -11.45 12.60
C MET A 88 -5.42 -11.49 11.25
N LYS A 89 -4.78 -11.00 10.19
CA LYS A 89 -5.33 -11.16 8.84
C LYS A 89 -5.15 -12.61 8.39
N SER A 90 -6.25 -13.30 8.08
CA SER A 90 -6.18 -14.66 7.52
C SER A 90 -5.68 -14.66 6.07
N GLY A 91 -5.02 -15.77 5.69
CA GLY A 91 -4.61 -16.04 4.30
C GLY A 91 -3.47 -15.17 3.77
N GLY A 92 -2.72 -14.50 4.64
CA GLY A 92 -1.50 -13.77 4.24
C GLY A 92 -0.27 -14.69 4.19
N THR A 93 0.68 -14.38 3.32
CA THR A 93 1.98 -15.06 3.26
C THR A 93 2.85 -14.73 4.47
N GLN A 94 2.88 -13.47 4.89
CA GLN A 94 3.60 -13.01 6.08
C GLN A 94 2.64 -12.37 7.10
N LEU A 95 3.14 -12.16 8.32
CA LEU A 95 2.35 -11.64 9.44
C LEU A 95 1.83 -10.21 9.16
N LYS A 96 0.51 -10.07 9.18
CA LYS A 96 -0.21 -8.80 9.07
C LYS A 96 -1.33 -8.77 10.12
N LEU A 97 -1.46 -7.67 10.86
CA LEU A 97 -2.53 -7.50 11.83
C LEU A 97 -3.54 -6.47 11.34
N ILE A 98 -4.81 -6.63 11.69
CA ILE A 98 -5.87 -5.65 11.49
C ILE A 98 -6.07 -4.94 12.81
N MET A 99 -5.79 -3.65 12.85
CA MET A 99 -6.00 -2.80 14.02
C MET A 99 -7.30 -2.03 13.85
N THR A 100 -8.20 -2.14 14.81
CA THR A 100 -9.43 -1.35 14.88
C THR A 100 -9.27 -0.26 15.93
N PHE A 101 -9.63 0.96 15.55
CA PHE A 101 -9.50 2.15 16.36
C PHE A 101 -10.80 2.49 17.09
N GLN A 102 -10.71 3.37 18.10
CA GLN A 102 -11.86 3.84 18.87
C GLN A 102 -12.95 4.53 18.03
N ASN A 103 -12.58 5.21 16.94
CA ASN A 103 -13.51 5.82 15.98
C ASN A 103 -13.96 4.85 14.86
N TYR A 104 -13.88 3.54 15.10
CA TYR A 104 -14.25 2.45 14.18
C TYR A 104 -13.43 2.36 12.89
N GLY A 105 -12.50 3.28 12.64
CA GLY A 105 -11.55 3.16 11.54
C GLY A 105 -10.67 1.93 11.72
N GLN A 106 -10.16 1.40 10.61
CA GLN A 106 -9.26 0.26 10.61
C GLN A 106 -7.99 0.55 9.84
N ALA A 107 -6.91 -0.11 10.23
CA ALA A 107 -5.63 -0.08 9.54
C ALA A 107 -4.99 -1.47 9.50
N LEU A 108 -4.24 -1.72 8.43
CA LEU A 108 -3.39 -2.90 8.28
C LEU A 108 -2.03 -2.58 8.89
N PHE A 109 -1.68 -3.31 9.95
CA PHE A 109 -0.41 -3.19 10.62
C PHE A 109 0.59 -4.23 10.09
N LYS A 110 1.73 -3.76 9.57
CA LYS A 110 2.89 -4.61 9.26
C LYS A 110 4.02 -4.30 10.25
N PRO A 111 4.39 -5.24 11.13
CA PRO A 111 5.45 -5.01 12.11
C PRO A 111 6.85 -5.01 11.47
N MET A 112 7.81 -4.40 12.16
CA MET A 112 9.23 -4.44 11.81
C MET A 112 9.78 -5.87 11.85
N LYS A 113 10.37 -6.31 10.73
CA LYS A 113 11.06 -7.60 10.59
C LYS A 113 12.58 -7.48 10.42
N GLN A 114 13.03 -6.43 9.75
CA GLN A 114 14.45 -6.15 9.50
C GLN A 114 14.79 -4.73 9.93
N THR A 115 16.06 -4.49 10.28
CA THR A 115 16.59 -3.14 10.56
C THR A 115 16.72 -2.33 9.28
N ARG A 116 16.93 -1.02 9.41
CA ARG A 116 17.00 -0.11 8.26
C ARG A 116 18.24 -0.32 7.39
N GLU A 117 19.31 -0.82 8.01
CA GLU A 117 20.63 -1.03 7.42
C GLU A 117 20.76 -2.40 6.74
N GLN A 118 19.83 -3.31 7.01
CA GLN A 118 19.88 -4.66 6.45
C GLN A 118 19.38 -4.69 5.01
N GLU A 119 20.26 -5.11 4.09
CA GLU A 119 19.85 -5.47 2.74
C GLU A 119 19.35 -6.93 2.68
N THR A 120 18.43 -7.20 1.75
CA THR A 120 18.03 -8.56 1.37
C THR A 120 19.26 -9.29 0.82
N PRO A 121 19.61 -10.48 1.33
CA PRO A 121 20.74 -11.26 0.81
C PRO A 121 20.62 -11.51 -0.71
N PRO A 122 21.72 -11.52 -1.48
CA PRO A 122 21.68 -11.74 -2.93
C PRO A 122 21.09 -13.10 -3.32
N ASP A 123 21.23 -14.12 -2.47
CA ASP A 123 20.72 -15.48 -2.73
C ASP A 123 19.20 -15.62 -2.50
N PHE A 124 18.54 -14.59 -1.97
CA PHE A 124 17.11 -14.64 -1.73
C PHE A 124 16.33 -14.37 -3.02
N PHE A 125 15.49 -15.33 -3.41
CA PHE A 125 14.47 -15.07 -4.42
C PHE A 125 13.47 -14.03 -3.93
N TYR A 126 12.92 -13.26 -4.87
CA TYR A 126 11.90 -12.24 -4.61
C TYR A 126 10.69 -12.74 -3.80
N PHE A 127 10.32 -14.03 -3.90
CA PHE A 127 9.23 -14.63 -3.13
C PHE A 127 9.59 -15.06 -1.70
N SER A 128 10.89 -15.16 -1.39
CA SER A 128 11.42 -15.44 -0.05
C SER A 128 11.76 -14.18 0.74
N ASP A 129 11.78 -13.01 0.11
CA ASP A 129 12.10 -11.75 0.80
C ASP A 129 11.11 -11.43 1.95
N PHE A 130 11.58 -10.71 2.96
CA PHE A 130 10.77 -10.26 4.09
C PHE A 130 10.02 -8.97 3.74
N GLU A 131 8.75 -8.89 4.14
CA GLU A 131 8.05 -7.60 4.08
C GLU A 131 8.61 -6.62 5.13
N ARG A 132 8.69 -5.35 4.74
CA ARG A 132 9.25 -4.23 5.50
C ARG A 132 8.19 -3.18 5.75
N HIS A 133 8.06 -2.80 7.01
CA HIS A 133 7.19 -1.70 7.40
C HIS A 133 7.60 -0.35 6.78
N ASN A 134 8.90 -0.04 6.70
CA ASN A 134 9.37 1.19 6.04
C ASN A 134 9.06 1.23 4.56
N ALA A 135 9.06 0.08 3.87
CA ALA A 135 8.73 0.06 2.46
C ALA A 135 7.30 0.50 2.20
N GLU A 136 6.33 0.10 3.03
CA GLU A 136 4.95 0.58 2.92
C GLU A 136 4.83 2.09 3.16
N ILE A 137 5.54 2.62 4.14
CA ILE A 137 5.54 4.06 4.45
C ILE A 137 6.17 4.84 3.29
N ALA A 138 7.39 4.47 2.90
CA ALA A 138 8.12 5.12 1.81
C ALA A 138 7.39 5.03 0.47
N ALA A 139 6.75 3.89 0.17
CA ALA A 139 5.95 3.72 -1.04
C ALA A 139 4.79 4.72 -1.11
N PHE A 140 4.08 4.97 0.00
CA PHE A 140 3.04 5.99 0.04
C PHE A 140 3.57 7.41 -0.23
N HIS A 141 4.70 7.77 0.37
CA HIS A 141 5.31 9.08 0.13
C HIS A 141 5.83 9.24 -1.30
N LEU A 142 6.45 8.19 -1.85
CA LEU A 142 6.91 8.15 -3.25
C LEU A 142 5.75 8.27 -4.23
N ASP A 143 4.67 7.53 -4.01
CA ASP A 143 3.44 7.59 -4.83
C ASP A 143 2.84 9.00 -4.85
N ARG A 144 2.89 9.71 -3.72
CA ARG A 144 2.48 11.12 -3.62
C ARG A 144 3.44 12.07 -4.35
N ILE A 145 4.75 11.85 -4.26
CA ILE A 145 5.77 12.66 -4.95
C ILE A 145 5.74 12.44 -6.46
N LEU A 146 5.46 11.23 -6.92
CA LEU A 146 5.21 10.93 -8.34
C LEU A 146 3.84 11.41 -8.82
N ASP A 147 3.01 11.88 -7.89
CA ASP A 147 1.67 12.40 -8.15
C ASP A 147 0.71 11.34 -8.73
N PHE A 148 0.95 10.06 -8.41
CA PHE A 148 0.08 8.95 -8.77
C PHE A 148 -1.16 8.90 -7.88
N ARG A 149 -0.98 9.00 -6.56
CA ARG A 149 -2.06 8.99 -5.54
C ARG A 149 -2.89 7.70 -5.57
N ARG A 150 -2.19 6.55 -5.63
CA ARG A 150 -2.74 5.20 -5.79
C ARG A 150 -2.38 4.25 -4.65
N VAL A 151 -1.55 4.66 -3.69
CA VAL A 151 -1.26 3.92 -2.43
C VAL A 151 -2.16 4.45 -1.31
N PRO A 152 -2.87 3.61 -0.53
CA PRO A 152 -3.61 4.08 0.64
C PRO A 152 -2.70 4.83 1.65
N PRO A 153 -3.20 5.81 2.41
CA PRO A 153 -2.37 6.53 3.39
C PRO A 153 -1.70 5.59 4.39
N VAL A 154 -0.38 5.72 4.58
CA VAL A 154 0.41 4.90 5.49
C VAL A 154 1.21 5.78 6.45
N ALA A 155 1.20 5.46 7.74
CA ALA A 155 2.03 6.13 8.75
C ALA A 155 2.78 5.11 9.61
N GLY A 156 3.98 5.48 10.07
CA GLY A 156 4.75 4.71 11.04
C GLY A 156 4.25 4.92 12.49
N ARG A 157 4.21 3.84 13.26
CA ARG A 157 3.84 3.88 14.69
C ARG A 157 4.69 2.94 15.53
N LEU A 158 5.06 3.42 16.71
CA LEU A 158 5.59 2.61 17.80
C LEU A 158 4.41 2.09 18.63
N VAL A 159 4.27 0.78 18.74
CA VAL A 159 3.12 0.12 19.38
C VAL A 159 3.59 -0.63 20.62
N ASN A 160 2.92 -0.41 21.76
CA ASN A 160 3.15 -1.24 22.94
C ASN A 160 2.51 -2.62 22.73
N MET A 161 3.32 -3.65 22.56
CA MET A 161 2.92 -5.01 22.22
C MET A 161 2.00 -5.64 23.26
N THR A 162 2.21 -5.29 24.53
CA THR A 162 1.38 -5.76 25.63
C THR A 162 0.01 -5.07 25.61
N ARG A 163 -0.01 -3.76 25.76
CA ARG A 163 -1.24 -2.98 25.97
C ARG A 163 -2.07 -2.77 24.69
N GLU A 164 -1.41 -2.65 23.54
CA GLU A 164 -2.05 -2.28 22.27
C GLU A 164 -2.19 -3.46 21.30
N ILE A 165 -1.62 -4.64 21.60
CA ILE A 165 -1.82 -5.86 20.80
C ILE A 165 -2.36 -6.99 21.65
N ARG A 166 -1.56 -7.51 22.60
CA ARG A 166 -1.88 -8.72 23.37
C ARG A 166 -3.13 -8.57 24.22
N ASP A 167 -3.26 -7.48 24.96
CA ASP A 167 -4.33 -7.31 25.95
C ASP A 167 -5.66 -6.87 25.31
N VAL A 168 -5.63 -6.43 24.05
CA VAL A 168 -6.82 -5.99 23.29
C VAL A 168 -7.23 -6.95 22.17
N THR A 169 -6.50 -8.05 21.95
CA THR A 169 -6.91 -9.07 20.99
C THR A 169 -7.92 -10.05 21.59
N ARG A 170 -8.98 -10.35 20.81
CA ARG A 170 -9.89 -11.47 21.09
C ARG A 170 -9.58 -12.70 20.22
N ASP A 171 -8.63 -12.56 19.31
CA ASP A 171 -8.14 -13.64 18.48
C ASP A 171 -7.23 -14.55 19.31
N LYS A 172 -7.78 -15.69 19.73
CA LYS A 172 -7.06 -16.69 20.53
C LYS A 172 -5.85 -17.27 19.81
N LYS A 173 -5.84 -17.31 18.47
CA LYS A 173 -4.69 -17.81 17.70
C LYS A 173 -3.53 -16.85 17.87
N LEU A 174 -3.76 -15.55 17.62
CA LEU A 174 -2.75 -14.51 17.84
C LEU A 174 -2.27 -14.48 19.29
N TRP A 175 -3.19 -14.43 20.25
CA TRP A 175 -2.87 -14.31 21.67
C TRP A 175 -1.96 -15.42 22.19
N ARG A 176 -2.16 -16.66 21.74
CA ARG A 176 -1.35 -17.83 22.15
C ARG A 176 0.09 -17.79 21.66
N THR A 177 0.42 -16.96 20.67
CA THR A 177 1.78 -16.86 20.13
C THR A 177 2.68 -15.92 20.92
N PHE A 178 2.15 -15.22 21.93
CA PHE A 178 2.94 -14.34 22.78
C PHE A 178 3.77 -15.12 23.79
N PHE A 179 5.03 -14.74 23.97
CA PHE A 179 5.93 -15.31 24.96
C PHE A 179 6.98 -14.29 25.42
N ILE A 180 7.73 -14.63 26.46
CA ILE A 180 8.88 -13.85 26.94
C ILE A 180 10.16 -14.55 26.49
N SER A 181 11.06 -13.84 25.81
CA SER A 181 12.33 -14.39 25.37
C SER A 181 13.32 -14.56 26.54
N PRO A 182 14.41 -15.33 26.38
CA PRO A 182 15.47 -15.41 27.38
C PRO A 182 16.11 -14.06 27.75
N ALA A 183 15.99 -13.06 26.87
CA ALA A 183 16.42 -11.68 27.11
C ALA A 183 15.36 -10.82 27.82
N ASN A 184 14.30 -11.43 28.34
CA ASN A 184 13.19 -10.79 29.04
C ASN A 184 12.39 -9.77 28.20
N ASN A 185 12.35 -9.96 26.86
CA ASN A 185 11.56 -9.14 25.95
C ASN A 185 10.23 -9.81 25.62
N VAL A 186 9.18 -9.02 25.37
CA VAL A 186 7.90 -9.52 24.87
C VAL A 186 8.02 -9.83 23.39
N CYS A 187 7.64 -11.04 22.99
CA CYS A 187 7.70 -11.50 21.61
C CYS A 187 6.37 -12.11 21.15
N PHE A 188 6.11 -12.10 19.85
CA PHE A 188 5.02 -12.84 19.22
C PHE A 188 5.35 -13.15 17.76
N TYR A 189 4.73 -14.19 17.19
CA TYR A 189 4.97 -14.60 15.80
C TYR A 189 3.69 -14.78 14.97
N GLY A 190 2.51 -14.86 15.61
CA GLY A 190 1.23 -15.07 14.90
C GLY A 190 1.18 -16.39 14.11
N GLU A 191 0.31 -16.46 13.10
CA GLU A 191 0.03 -17.66 12.29
C GLU A 191 -0.12 -17.24 10.81
N CYS A 192 0.93 -17.51 10.02
CA CYS A 192 0.97 -17.24 8.59
C CYS A 192 1.86 -18.29 7.90
N SER A 193 1.89 -18.32 6.56
CA SER A 193 2.64 -19.38 5.88
C SER A 193 4.16 -19.21 5.99
N TYR A 194 4.69 -17.99 5.94
CA TYR A 194 6.13 -17.70 5.93
C TYR A 194 6.55 -16.91 7.17
N TYR A 195 7.59 -17.38 7.86
CA TYR A 195 8.24 -16.66 8.96
C TYR A 195 7.30 -16.30 10.13
N CYS A 196 6.30 -17.15 10.40
CA CYS A 196 5.43 -17.08 11.59
C CYS A 196 5.72 -18.29 12.50
N SER A 197 6.89 -18.28 13.12
CA SER A 197 7.36 -19.32 14.05
C SER A 197 8.21 -18.69 15.16
N THR A 198 8.53 -19.46 16.20
CA THR A 198 9.32 -18.98 17.34
C THR A 198 10.70 -18.47 16.89
N GLU A 199 11.36 -19.15 15.96
CA GLU A 199 12.67 -18.75 15.42
C GLU A 199 12.63 -17.48 14.56
N HIS A 200 11.44 -17.05 14.11
CA HIS A 200 11.24 -15.80 13.36
C HIS A 200 10.36 -14.79 14.15
N ALA A 201 10.25 -14.97 15.46
CA ALA A 201 9.39 -14.15 16.29
C ALA A 201 9.83 -12.67 16.31
N LEU A 202 8.85 -11.80 16.45
CA LEU A 202 9.04 -10.36 16.52
C LEU A 202 9.05 -9.96 17.98
N CYS A 203 10.16 -9.39 18.43
CA CYS A 203 10.40 -9.04 19.83
C CYS A 203 10.55 -7.53 20.00
N GLY A 204 9.96 -7.00 21.06
CA GLY A 204 10.14 -5.61 21.47
C GLY A 204 11.42 -5.38 22.26
N ARG A 205 11.61 -4.14 22.71
CA ARG A 205 12.70 -3.74 23.63
C ARG A 205 12.20 -2.77 24.73
N PRO A 206 11.68 -3.28 25.86
CA PRO A 206 11.32 -4.68 26.09
C PRO A 206 9.99 -5.07 25.43
N ASP A 207 9.04 -4.14 25.27
CA ASP A 207 7.67 -4.44 24.86
C ASP A 207 7.11 -3.49 23.78
N GLN A 208 7.96 -2.66 23.17
CA GLN A 208 7.57 -1.78 22.06
C GLN A 208 8.10 -2.31 20.73
N ILE A 209 7.25 -2.28 19.70
CA ILE A 209 7.61 -2.65 18.33
C ILE A 209 7.19 -1.56 17.34
N GLN A 210 8.06 -1.27 16.39
CA GLN A 210 7.75 -0.38 15.27
C GLN A 210 6.95 -1.13 14.20
N GLY A 211 6.07 -0.42 13.50
CA GLY A 211 5.42 -0.95 12.30
C GLY A 211 4.72 0.13 11.51
N SER A 212 4.24 -0.24 10.33
CA SER A 212 3.48 0.64 9.46
C SER A 212 1.99 0.37 9.64
N LEU A 213 1.20 1.43 9.60
CA LEU A 213 -0.26 1.38 9.59
C LEU A 213 -0.77 1.93 8.28
N ALA A 214 -1.24 1.05 7.40
CA ALA A 214 -1.91 1.43 6.17
C ALA A 214 -3.41 1.57 6.42
N ALA A 215 -3.99 2.74 6.14
CA ALA A 215 -5.42 2.96 6.24
C ALA A 215 -6.18 1.92 5.41
N PHE A 216 -7.23 1.32 5.98
CA PHE A 216 -8.06 0.39 5.23
C PHE A 216 -8.80 1.13 4.11
N LEU A 217 -8.87 0.48 2.94
CA LEU A 217 -9.84 0.82 1.91
C LEU A 217 -11.26 0.46 2.38
N PRO A 218 -12.32 0.99 1.72
CA PRO A 218 -13.69 0.63 2.07
C PRO A 218 -13.90 -0.88 2.03
N ASP A 219 -14.81 -1.36 2.88
CA ASP A 219 -15.17 -2.77 2.98
C ASP A 219 -15.63 -3.32 1.62
N LEU A 220 -15.23 -4.56 1.30
CA LEU A 220 -15.56 -5.22 0.04
C LEU A 220 -17.07 -5.38 -0.19
N ALA A 221 -17.89 -5.39 0.88
CA ALA A 221 -19.34 -5.40 0.79
C ALA A 221 -19.91 -4.07 0.25
N LEU A 222 -19.19 -2.96 0.43
CA LEU A 222 -19.60 -1.62 -0.01
C LEU A 222 -18.92 -1.22 -1.32
N ALA A 223 -17.63 -1.51 -1.46
CA ALA A 223 -16.83 -1.21 -2.64
C ALA A 223 -16.04 -2.46 -3.06
N LYS A 224 -16.65 -3.27 -3.92
CA LYS A 224 -15.99 -4.45 -4.48
C LYS A 224 -14.73 -4.05 -5.25
N ARG A 225 -13.70 -4.85 -5.09
CA ARG A 225 -12.43 -4.73 -5.81
C ARG A 225 -12.19 -5.99 -6.61
N LYS A 226 -11.72 -5.80 -7.85
CA LYS A 226 -11.33 -6.90 -8.73
C LYS A 226 -9.83 -7.06 -8.69
N THR A 227 -9.39 -8.28 -8.39
CA THR A 227 -7.99 -8.68 -8.49
C THR A 227 -7.68 -9.12 -9.91
N TRP A 228 -6.62 -8.57 -10.48
CA TRP A 228 -6.13 -8.88 -11.81
C TRP A 228 -4.75 -9.50 -11.72
N ARG A 229 -4.50 -10.52 -12.54
CA ARG A 229 -3.14 -11.06 -12.73
C ARG A 229 -2.34 -10.09 -13.58
N ASN A 230 -1.17 -9.69 -13.10
CA ASN A 230 -0.24 -8.87 -13.89
C ASN A 230 0.31 -9.72 -15.06
N PRO A 231 0.32 -9.24 -16.32
CA PRO A 231 0.92 -9.96 -17.44
C PRO A 231 2.41 -10.27 -17.19
N TRP A 232 3.13 -9.33 -16.59
CA TRP A 232 4.54 -9.49 -16.19
C TRP A 232 4.72 -10.14 -14.83
N ARG A 233 3.72 -10.91 -14.37
CA ARG A 233 3.87 -11.73 -13.17
C ARG A 233 5.06 -12.68 -13.35
N ARG A 234 5.99 -12.66 -12.39
CA ARG A 234 7.12 -13.60 -12.30
C ARG A 234 6.65 -15.05 -12.13
N SER A 235 7.53 -16.01 -12.36
CA SER A 235 7.18 -17.44 -12.34
C SER A 235 6.86 -17.99 -10.94
N TYR A 236 7.38 -17.39 -9.87
CA TYR A 236 7.39 -17.94 -8.50
C TYR A 236 8.00 -19.34 -8.44
N HIS A 237 9.01 -19.58 -9.27
CA HIS A 237 9.68 -20.86 -9.36
C HIS A 237 11.17 -20.67 -9.63
N LYS A 238 12.01 -21.45 -8.94
CA LYS A 238 13.47 -21.27 -8.94
C LYS A 238 14.14 -21.53 -10.30
N ARG A 239 13.51 -22.33 -11.16
CA ARG A 239 14.09 -22.80 -12.45
C ARG A 239 13.31 -22.37 -13.67
N LYS A 240 12.06 -21.93 -13.51
CA LYS A 240 11.15 -21.66 -14.64
C LYS A 240 11.19 -20.17 -14.89
N LYS A 241 11.51 -19.77 -16.12
CA LYS A 241 11.35 -18.39 -16.59
C LYS A 241 9.87 -18.14 -16.92
N ALA A 242 9.41 -16.91 -16.73
CA ALA A 242 8.14 -16.44 -17.25
C ALA A 242 8.24 -16.18 -18.76
N GLU A 243 7.10 -16.10 -19.45
CA GLU A 243 7.05 -15.88 -20.91
C GLU A 243 7.73 -14.57 -21.30
N TRP A 244 7.43 -13.48 -20.59
CA TRP A 244 8.06 -12.16 -20.81
C TRP A 244 9.58 -12.14 -20.59
N GLU A 245 10.16 -13.13 -19.90
CA GLU A 245 11.62 -13.25 -19.70
C GLU A 245 12.32 -13.93 -20.88
N VAL A 246 11.57 -14.59 -21.76
CA VAL A 246 12.11 -15.35 -22.90
C VAL A 246 11.65 -14.83 -24.25
N ASP A 247 10.50 -14.15 -24.29
CA ASP A 247 9.93 -13.54 -25.48
C ASP A 247 10.18 -12.02 -25.48
N PRO A 248 11.04 -11.50 -26.38
CA PRO A 248 11.29 -10.06 -26.47
C PRO A 248 10.07 -9.27 -26.96
N ASP A 249 9.17 -9.91 -27.73
CA ASP A 249 8.00 -9.27 -28.36
C ASP A 249 6.72 -9.47 -27.53
N TYR A 250 6.84 -9.99 -26.30
CA TYR A 250 5.73 -10.32 -25.40
C TYR A 250 4.69 -9.19 -25.25
N CYS A 251 5.13 -7.92 -25.21
CA CYS A 251 4.18 -6.82 -25.05
C CYS A 251 3.26 -6.63 -26.27
N ASP A 252 3.64 -7.08 -27.46
CA ASP A 252 2.79 -6.92 -28.65
C ASP A 252 1.54 -7.83 -28.59
N GLU A 253 1.63 -8.99 -27.95
CA GLU A 253 0.47 -9.81 -27.60
C GLU A 253 -0.34 -9.16 -26.47
N VAL A 254 0.34 -8.62 -25.44
CA VAL A 254 -0.35 -7.94 -24.32
C VAL A 254 -1.16 -6.76 -24.82
N LYS A 255 -0.63 -5.94 -25.73
CA LYS A 255 -1.34 -4.80 -26.36
C LYS A 255 -2.61 -5.21 -27.11
N GLN A 256 -2.78 -6.48 -27.45
CA GLN A 256 -3.96 -7.01 -28.14
C GLN A 256 -4.93 -7.73 -27.19
N THR A 257 -4.52 -7.93 -25.94
CA THR A 257 -5.25 -8.73 -24.96
C THR A 257 -6.09 -7.84 -24.04
N PRO A 258 -7.42 -8.05 -23.92
CA PRO A 258 -8.23 -7.36 -22.94
C PRO A 258 -7.76 -7.63 -21.50
N PRO A 259 -7.74 -6.62 -20.61
CA PRO A 259 -8.21 -5.24 -20.79
C PRO A 259 -7.12 -4.24 -21.24
N TYR A 260 -5.97 -4.71 -21.75
CA TYR A 260 -4.81 -3.87 -22.09
C TYR A 260 -4.87 -3.29 -23.50
N ASP A 261 -5.76 -3.81 -24.34
CA ASP A 261 -6.01 -3.38 -25.71
C ASP A 261 -6.73 -2.02 -25.82
N ARG A 262 -7.30 -1.53 -24.71
CA ARG A 262 -8.13 -0.32 -24.67
C ARG A 262 -7.93 0.49 -23.40
N GLY A 263 -8.28 1.77 -23.47
CA GLY A 263 -8.29 2.68 -22.33
C GLY A 263 -6.89 2.94 -21.78
N SER A 264 -6.79 3.24 -20.49
CA SER A 264 -5.53 3.60 -19.84
C SER A 264 -4.76 2.42 -19.24
N ARG A 265 -5.29 1.19 -19.28
CA ARG A 265 -4.80 0.11 -18.42
C ARG A 265 -3.34 -0.23 -18.67
N LEU A 266 -2.89 -0.26 -19.93
CA LEU A 266 -1.49 -0.52 -20.25
C LEU A 266 -0.59 0.59 -19.66
N LEU A 267 -0.96 1.86 -19.81
CA LEU A 267 -0.26 2.99 -19.23
C LEU A 267 -0.25 2.96 -17.70
N ASP A 268 -1.34 2.50 -17.07
CA ASP A 268 -1.40 2.35 -15.61
C ASP A 268 -0.43 1.27 -15.13
N ILE A 269 -0.19 0.20 -15.91
CA ILE A 269 0.89 -0.77 -15.64
C ILE A 269 2.25 -0.10 -15.80
N MET A 270 2.46 0.75 -16.80
CA MET A 270 3.74 1.46 -16.97
C MET A 270 4.05 2.39 -15.79
N ASP A 271 3.05 3.13 -15.29
CA ASP A 271 3.21 3.93 -14.06
C ASP A 271 3.59 3.04 -12.86
N MET A 272 2.91 1.90 -12.70
CA MET A 272 3.17 0.93 -11.63
C MET A 272 4.55 0.28 -11.75
N THR A 273 5.02 -0.02 -12.97
CA THR A 273 6.34 -0.63 -13.21
C THR A 273 7.48 0.32 -12.88
N ILE A 274 7.31 1.60 -13.20
CA ILE A 274 8.25 2.66 -12.83
C ILE A 274 8.28 2.81 -11.31
N PHE A 275 7.11 2.85 -10.68
CA PHE A 275 6.99 2.90 -9.22
C PHE A 275 7.70 1.73 -8.54
N ASP A 276 7.41 0.51 -8.97
CA ASP A 276 8.02 -0.71 -8.43
C ASP A 276 9.54 -0.73 -8.66
N PHE A 277 10.04 -0.27 -9.81
CA PHE A 277 11.47 -0.22 -10.08
C PHE A 277 12.22 0.77 -9.17
N LEU A 278 11.68 1.98 -8.98
CA LEU A 278 12.30 3.00 -8.11
C LEU A 278 12.52 2.47 -6.68
N MET A 279 11.58 1.68 -6.17
CA MET A 279 11.72 1.03 -4.87
C MET A 279 12.36 -0.37 -4.92
N GLY A 280 12.57 -0.97 -6.08
CA GLY A 280 13.12 -2.32 -6.24
C GLY A 280 12.16 -3.44 -5.84
N ASN A 281 10.84 -3.22 -5.96
CA ASN A 281 9.83 -4.21 -5.63
C ASN A 281 9.59 -5.19 -6.80
N MET A 282 10.03 -6.43 -6.62
CA MET A 282 9.89 -7.49 -7.62
C MET A 282 8.58 -8.27 -7.55
N ASP A 283 7.75 -8.06 -6.54
CA ASP A 283 6.65 -8.96 -6.16
C ASP A 283 5.26 -8.51 -6.63
N ARG A 284 5.21 -7.72 -7.72
CA ARG A 284 3.95 -7.22 -8.32
C ARG A 284 3.25 -8.27 -9.18
N HIS A 285 2.79 -9.35 -8.57
CA HIS A 285 2.13 -10.46 -9.26
C HIS A 285 0.64 -10.25 -9.54
N HIS A 286 -0.01 -9.40 -8.75
CA HIS A 286 -1.38 -8.98 -8.96
C HIS A 286 -1.50 -7.48 -8.76
N TYR A 287 -2.61 -6.94 -9.24
CA TYR A 287 -3.05 -5.59 -8.93
C TYR A 287 -4.57 -5.56 -8.72
N GLU A 288 -5.06 -4.52 -8.04
CA GLU A 288 -6.48 -4.37 -7.76
C GLU A 288 -7.05 -3.12 -8.42
N THR A 289 -8.32 -3.18 -8.81
CA THR A 289 -9.12 -2.02 -9.24
C THR A 289 -10.47 -2.01 -8.53
N PHE A 290 -11.10 -0.84 -8.40
CA PHE A 290 -12.48 -0.77 -7.94
C PHE A 290 -13.44 -1.22 -9.05
N GLU A 291 -14.25 -2.25 -8.78
CA GLU A 291 -15.17 -2.82 -9.79
C GLU A 291 -16.17 -1.80 -10.31
N LYS A 292 -16.64 -0.91 -9.44
CA LYS A 292 -17.63 0.13 -9.76
C LYS A 292 -17.21 1.03 -10.92
N PHE A 293 -15.91 1.24 -11.13
CA PHE A 293 -15.40 2.13 -12.18
C PHE A 293 -15.10 1.41 -13.49
N GLY A 294 -15.24 0.08 -13.54
CA GLY A 294 -15.00 -0.71 -14.75
C GLY A 294 -13.50 -0.82 -15.11
N ASN A 295 -13.21 -0.88 -16.41
CA ASN A 295 -11.83 -1.02 -16.89
C ASN A 295 -11.05 0.31 -16.90
N ASP A 296 -11.75 1.42 -17.14
CA ASP A 296 -11.20 2.79 -17.21
C ASP A 296 -11.12 3.42 -15.82
N THR A 297 -10.23 2.85 -14.99
CA THR A 297 -9.93 3.27 -13.63
C THR A 297 -8.47 3.02 -13.33
N PHE A 298 -7.92 3.76 -12.38
CA PHE A 298 -6.55 3.56 -11.91
C PHE A 298 -6.35 2.19 -11.23
N ILE A 299 -5.09 1.76 -11.21
CA ILE A 299 -4.62 0.58 -10.47
C ILE A 299 -4.28 0.98 -9.03
N ILE A 300 -4.77 0.25 -8.04
CA ILE A 300 -4.45 0.47 -6.63
C ILE A 300 -3.07 -0.16 -6.32
N HIS A 301 -2.12 0.62 -5.84
CA HIS A 301 -0.76 0.20 -5.52
C HIS A 301 -0.68 -0.37 -4.07
N LEU A 302 -1.11 -1.62 -3.89
CA LEU A 302 -1.12 -2.33 -2.59
C LEU A 302 0.13 -3.21 -2.38
N ASP A 303 0.39 -3.65 -1.15
CA ASP A 303 1.46 -4.62 -0.84
C ASP A 303 2.86 -4.21 -1.35
N ASN A 304 3.35 -3.07 -0.86
CA ASN A 304 4.65 -2.51 -1.24
C ASN A 304 5.79 -2.97 -0.29
N GLY A 305 5.47 -3.87 0.64
CA GLY A 305 6.38 -4.33 1.70
C GLY A 305 7.69 -4.98 1.22
N ARG A 306 7.78 -5.43 -0.04
CA ARG A 306 9.04 -5.97 -0.60
C ARG A 306 9.85 -4.94 -1.40
N GLY A 307 9.47 -3.67 -1.35
CA GLY A 307 10.32 -2.57 -1.78
C GLY A 307 11.45 -2.30 -0.78
N PHE A 308 12.43 -1.52 -1.20
CA PHE A 308 13.57 -1.07 -0.40
C PHE A 308 14.31 -2.24 0.30
N GLY A 309 14.38 -3.38 -0.37
CA GLY A 309 15.14 -4.54 0.09
C GLY A 309 16.64 -4.38 -0.15
N LYS A 310 17.03 -3.74 -1.25
CA LYS A 310 18.43 -3.53 -1.63
C LYS A 310 18.62 -2.09 -2.13
N HIS A 311 19.62 -1.37 -1.62
CA HIS A 311 20.03 -0.06 -2.14
C HIS A 311 21.25 -0.16 -3.05
N SER A 312 22.05 -1.21 -2.90
CA SER A 312 23.27 -1.45 -3.69
C SER A 312 23.02 -2.15 -5.04
N HIS A 313 21.78 -2.59 -5.30
CA HIS A 313 21.38 -3.30 -6.51
C HIS A 313 20.15 -2.68 -7.17
N ASP A 314 20.15 -2.57 -8.50
CA ASP A 314 19.02 -2.11 -9.30
C ASP A 314 18.50 -3.25 -10.17
N GLU A 315 17.29 -3.72 -9.88
CA GLU A 315 16.71 -4.87 -10.57
C GLU A 315 16.05 -4.45 -11.90
N LEU A 316 16.85 -4.44 -12.97
CA LEU A 316 16.39 -4.03 -14.30
C LEU A 316 15.24 -4.86 -14.85
N SER A 317 15.06 -6.12 -14.40
CA SER A 317 13.94 -6.93 -14.85
C SER A 317 12.57 -6.36 -14.47
N ILE A 318 12.49 -5.43 -13.50
CA ILE A 318 11.24 -4.70 -13.17
C ILE A 318 10.89 -3.68 -14.27
N LEU A 319 11.85 -3.17 -15.06
CA LEU A 319 11.59 -2.23 -16.16
C LEU A 319 11.27 -2.90 -17.49
N VAL A 320 11.32 -4.23 -17.56
CA VAL A 320 11.02 -4.98 -18.80
C VAL A 320 9.66 -4.62 -19.42
N PRO A 321 8.57 -4.39 -18.66
CA PRO A 321 7.32 -3.91 -19.25
C PRO A 321 7.48 -2.58 -19.99
N LEU A 322 8.26 -1.64 -19.42
CA LEU A 322 8.49 -0.33 -20.02
C LEU A 322 9.32 -0.43 -21.30
N SER A 323 10.39 -1.24 -21.27
CA SER A 323 11.26 -1.43 -22.44
C SER A 323 10.61 -2.22 -23.58
N GLN A 324 9.73 -3.19 -23.26
CA GLN A 324 9.00 -3.95 -24.28
C GLN A 324 7.84 -3.16 -24.87
N CYS A 325 7.07 -2.47 -24.03
CA CYS A 325 5.89 -1.77 -24.49
C CYS A 325 6.21 -0.42 -25.12
N CYS A 326 7.29 0.24 -24.68
CA CYS A 326 7.70 1.58 -25.09
C CYS A 326 6.54 2.58 -25.10
N ARG A 327 5.74 2.59 -24.04
CA ARG A 327 4.63 3.54 -23.85
C ARG A 327 4.68 4.14 -22.45
N VAL A 328 4.40 5.42 -22.32
CA VAL A 328 4.36 6.12 -21.04
C VAL A 328 3.38 7.29 -21.11
N ARG A 329 2.77 7.59 -19.98
CA ARG A 329 1.90 8.74 -19.82
C ARG A 329 2.72 10.03 -19.83
N ARG A 330 2.27 11.07 -20.54
CA ARG A 330 2.96 12.35 -20.63
C ARG A 330 3.14 13.02 -19.27
N SER A 331 2.12 13.02 -18.40
CA SER A 331 2.28 13.54 -17.03
C SER A 331 3.39 12.83 -16.27
N THR A 332 3.44 11.49 -16.35
CA THR A 332 4.51 10.69 -15.72
C THR A 332 5.87 11.03 -16.29
N HIS A 333 6.03 11.04 -17.62
CA HIS A 333 7.30 11.38 -18.27
C HIS A 333 7.83 12.76 -17.85
N LEU A 334 6.98 13.79 -17.87
CA LEU A 334 7.35 15.15 -17.46
C LEU A 334 7.69 15.23 -15.97
N ARG A 335 6.96 14.50 -15.12
CA ARG A 335 7.22 14.45 -13.67
C ARG A 335 8.57 13.80 -13.39
N LEU A 336 8.91 12.71 -14.08
CA LEU A 336 10.21 12.04 -13.93
C LEU A 336 11.36 12.94 -14.37
N GLN A 337 11.22 13.65 -15.49
CA GLN A 337 12.21 14.64 -15.93
C GLN A 337 12.40 15.77 -14.92
N LEU A 338 11.31 16.27 -14.33
CA LEU A 338 11.38 17.30 -13.28
C LEU A 338 12.15 16.78 -12.06
N LEU A 339 11.82 15.58 -11.58
CA LEU A 339 12.43 14.97 -10.40
C LEU A 339 13.91 14.59 -10.57
N ALA A 340 14.42 14.62 -11.80
CA ALA A 340 15.82 14.38 -12.10
C ALA A 340 16.66 15.68 -12.10
N LYS A 341 16.03 16.85 -12.02
CA LYS A 341 16.72 18.14 -11.91
C LYS A 341 17.20 18.36 -10.48
N GLU A 342 18.33 19.06 -10.32
CA GLU A 342 18.94 19.32 -9.02
C GLU A 342 17.99 20.05 -8.06
N GLU A 343 17.16 20.97 -8.55
CA GLU A 343 16.25 21.76 -7.70
C GLU A 343 15.05 20.95 -7.17
N TYR A 344 14.75 19.80 -7.78
CA TYR A 344 13.60 18.95 -7.46
C TYR A 344 13.99 17.49 -7.27
N GLN A 345 15.26 17.23 -6.94
CA GLN A 345 15.83 15.90 -6.87
C GLN A 345 14.98 14.96 -6.02
N LEU A 346 14.68 13.77 -6.55
CA LEU A 346 13.76 12.82 -5.92
C LEU A 346 14.17 12.45 -4.50
N SER A 347 15.46 12.19 -4.25
CA SER A 347 15.98 11.91 -2.91
C SER A 347 15.67 12.99 -1.88
N HIS A 348 15.91 14.27 -2.20
CA HIS A 348 15.65 15.40 -1.30
C HIS A 348 14.16 15.53 -0.99
N LEU A 349 13.29 15.41 -1.99
CA LEU A 349 11.84 15.48 -1.78
C LEU A 349 11.33 14.28 -0.95
N MET A 350 11.90 13.09 -1.16
CA MET A 350 11.59 11.92 -0.35
C MET A 350 12.03 12.12 1.10
N GLU A 351 13.25 12.60 1.33
CA GLU A 351 13.77 12.87 2.66
C GLU A 351 12.88 13.87 3.41
N GLU A 352 12.60 15.03 2.81
CA GLU A 352 11.73 16.07 3.40
C GLU A 352 10.33 15.52 3.70
N SER A 353 9.75 14.78 2.78
CA SER A 353 8.42 14.19 2.93
C SER A 353 8.37 13.18 4.07
N LEU A 354 9.44 12.39 4.27
CA LEU A 354 9.54 11.35 5.29
C LEU A 354 9.90 11.86 6.69
N VAL A 355 10.49 13.06 6.82
CA VAL A 355 10.83 13.69 8.12
C VAL A 355 9.61 13.83 9.04
N ARG A 356 8.41 13.98 8.47
CA ARG A 356 7.17 14.14 9.24
C ARG A 356 6.64 12.83 9.85
N ASP A 357 7.15 11.68 9.43
CA ASP A 357 6.73 10.39 9.97
C ASP A 357 7.40 10.13 11.33
N ARG A 358 6.65 9.55 12.27
CA ARG A 358 7.13 9.28 13.64
C ARG A 358 8.29 8.28 13.69
N LEU A 359 8.44 7.44 12.67
CA LEU A 359 9.54 6.47 12.54
C LEU A 359 10.72 7.00 11.73
N HIS A 360 10.82 8.33 11.55
CA HIS A 360 12.01 8.94 10.94
C HIS A 360 13.29 8.56 11.71
N PRO A 361 14.37 8.13 11.02
CA PRO A 361 14.48 7.95 9.57
C PRO A 361 13.74 6.69 9.05
N VAL A 362 12.87 6.88 8.04
CA VAL A 362 12.13 5.78 7.39
C VAL A 362 12.99 5.07 6.34
N LEU A 363 13.79 5.81 5.59
CA LEU A 363 14.82 5.30 4.68
C LEU A 363 16.18 5.84 5.12
N ILE A 364 17.22 5.04 4.94
CA ILE A 364 18.61 5.47 5.11
C ILE A 364 19.12 6.13 3.83
N GLN A 365 20.16 6.95 3.97
CA GLN A 365 20.74 7.72 2.87
C GLN A 365 21.03 6.89 1.59
N PRO A 366 21.62 5.69 1.67
CA PRO A 366 21.86 4.87 0.47
C PRO A 366 20.61 4.53 -0.34
N HIS A 367 19.46 4.36 0.32
CA HIS A 367 18.20 4.12 -0.40
C HIS A 367 17.72 5.36 -1.14
N LEU A 368 17.90 6.55 -0.57
CA LEU A 368 17.55 7.81 -1.22
C LEU A 368 18.41 8.03 -2.47
N GLU A 369 19.72 7.81 -2.36
CA GLU A 369 20.66 7.89 -3.49
C GLU A 369 20.36 6.86 -4.59
N ALA A 370 19.97 5.63 -4.19
CA ALA A 370 19.55 4.60 -5.13
C ALA A 370 18.31 5.02 -5.93
N MET A 371 17.39 5.78 -5.34
CA MET A 371 16.21 6.27 -6.06
C MET A 371 16.58 7.25 -7.17
N ASP A 372 17.53 8.16 -6.94
CA ASP A 372 18.00 9.07 -7.99
C ASP A 372 18.72 8.32 -9.11
N ARG A 373 19.55 7.33 -8.76
CA ARG A 373 20.21 6.46 -9.74
C ARG A 373 19.19 5.71 -10.59
N ARG A 374 18.18 5.10 -9.96
CA ARG A 374 17.08 4.39 -10.64
C ARG A 374 16.24 5.33 -11.50
N LEU A 375 15.94 6.54 -11.03
CA LEU A 375 15.21 7.53 -11.83
C LEU A 375 15.94 7.85 -13.15
N ARG A 376 17.27 8.01 -13.11
CA ARG A 376 18.06 8.21 -14.33
C ARG A 376 17.99 7.00 -15.27
N LEU A 377 18.01 5.77 -14.73
CA LEU A 377 17.84 4.55 -15.54
C LEU A 377 16.45 4.49 -16.21
N VAL A 378 15.38 4.89 -15.52
CA VAL A 378 14.03 4.99 -16.12
C VAL A 378 14.03 5.97 -17.29
N LEU A 379 14.62 7.15 -17.11
CA LEU A 379 14.71 8.15 -18.18
C LEU A 379 15.55 7.67 -19.37
N GLN A 380 16.62 6.91 -19.11
CA GLN A 380 17.42 6.29 -20.17
C GLN A 380 16.62 5.27 -20.98
N VAL A 381 15.85 4.38 -20.31
CA VAL A 381 14.97 3.42 -21.01
C VAL A 381 13.94 4.16 -21.87
N LEU A 382 13.34 5.22 -21.35
CA LEU A 382 12.39 6.05 -22.11
C LEU A 382 13.05 6.76 -23.30
N ALA A 383 14.28 7.26 -23.14
CA ALA A 383 15.03 7.88 -24.23
C ALA A 383 15.29 6.90 -25.37
N VAL A 384 15.72 5.67 -25.06
CA VAL A 384 15.90 4.60 -26.06
C VAL A 384 14.58 4.27 -26.77
N CYS A 385 13.47 4.16 -26.04
CA CYS A 385 12.16 3.97 -26.65
C CYS A 385 11.78 5.11 -27.60
N VAL A 386 12.00 6.36 -27.18
CA VAL A 386 11.69 7.55 -27.99
C VAL A 386 12.54 7.63 -29.25
N GLU A 387 13.82 7.27 -29.17
CA GLU A 387 14.72 7.21 -30.32
C GLU A 387 14.29 6.14 -31.33
N LYS A 388 13.86 4.98 -30.84
CA LYS A 388 13.45 3.84 -31.68
C LYS A 388 12.06 4.03 -32.31
N GLU A 389 11.06 4.39 -31.51
CA GLU A 389 9.64 4.36 -31.90
C GLU A 389 9.08 5.76 -32.20
N GLY A 390 9.79 6.83 -31.83
CA GLY A 390 9.36 8.23 -31.98
C GLY A 390 8.55 8.75 -30.80
N TYR A 391 8.75 10.03 -30.45
CA TYR A 391 8.17 10.65 -29.25
C TYR A 391 6.65 10.50 -29.15
N SER A 392 5.91 10.74 -30.23
CA SER A 392 4.44 10.69 -30.23
C SER A 392 3.87 9.27 -30.05
N ASN A 393 4.64 8.24 -30.38
CA ASN A 393 4.23 6.83 -30.21
C ASN A 393 4.52 6.32 -28.80
N VAL A 394 5.54 6.89 -28.14
CA VAL A 394 5.94 6.51 -26.78
C VAL A 394 5.20 7.33 -25.73
N VAL A 395 5.09 8.64 -25.91
CA VAL A 395 4.59 9.56 -24.89
C VAL A 395 3.16 9.97 -25.19
N GLU A 396 2.24 9.41 -24.42
CA GLU A 396 0.81 9.60 -24.65
C GLU A 396 0.19 10.70 -23.82
N VAL A 397 -0.66 11.49 -24.45
CA VAL A 397 -1.41 12.55 -23.78
C VAL A 397 -2.46 11.93 -22.87
N ASP A 398 -2.50 12.40 -21.63
CA ASP A 398 -3.49 12.03 -20.64
C ASP A 398 -4.93 12.19 -21.14
N ASP A 399 -5.71 11.12 -21.10
CA ASP A 399 -7.17 11.14 -21.26
C ASP A 399 -7.90 11.49 -19.95
N ILE A 400 -7.42 12.52 -19.24
CA ILE A 400 -8.07 13.03 -18.03
C ILE A 400 -9.01 14.18 -18.44
N PRO A 401 -10.23 14.30 -17.88
CA PRO A 401 -11.20 15.33 -18.27
C PRO A 401 -10.67 16.78 -18.28
N TRP A 402 -9.68 17.12 -17.43
CA TRP A 402 -9.05 18.45 -17.45
C TRP A 402 -8.30 18.74 -18.77
N ALA A 403 -7.75 17.71 -19.42
CA ALA A 403 -7.10 17.82 -20.72
C ALA A 403 -8.11 17.99 -21.87
N ARG A 404 -9.36 17.52 -21.71
CA ARG A 404 -10.44 17.77 -22.68
C ARG A 404 -10.91 19.22 -22.66
N GLY A 405 -11.00 19.84 -21.48
CA GLY A 405 -11.29 21.28 -21.36
C GLY A 405 -10.26 22.18 -22.06
N ALA A 406 -8.99 21.75 -22.12
CA ALA A 406 -7.94 22.42 -22.88
C ALA A 406 -8.04 22.17 -24.40
N ARG A 407 -8.48 20.97 -24.84
CA ARG A 407 -8.72 20.68 -26.26
C ARG A 407 -9.91 21.46 -26.82
N ASP A 408 -11.01 21.57 -26.08
CA ASP A 408 -12.21 22.30 -26.51
C ASP A 408 -12.01 23.83 -26.55
N THR A 409 -11.11 24.36 -25.72
CA THR A 409 -10.72 25.78 -25.77
C THR A 409 -9.73 26.07 -26.89
N ALA A 410 -8.85 25.13 -27.25
CA ALA A 410 -7.95 25.26 -28.39
C ALA A 410 -8.67 25.15 -29.74
N THR A 411 -9.65 24.23 -29.88
CA THR A 411 -10.47 24.12 -31.11
C THR A 411 -11.40 25.31 -31.28
N ARG A 412 -11.94 25.89 -30.20
CA ARG A 412 -12.72 27.15 -30.28
C ARG A 412 -11.88 28.37 -30.64
N ARG A 413 -10.63 28.48 -30.17
CA ARG A 413 -9.74 29.60 -30.55
C ARG A 413 -9.34 29.58 -32.02
N ASN A 414 -9.15 28.41 -32.62
CA ASN A 414 -8.83 28.28 -34.04
C ASN A 414 -10.03 28.51 -34.98
N ALA A 415 -11.26 28.43 -34.47
CA ALA A 415 -12.47 28.75 -35.23
C ALA A 415 -12.81 30.25 -35.22
N ILE A 416 -12.17 31.05 -34.37
CA ILE A 416 -12.41 32.51 -34.24
C ILE A 416 -11.38 33.32 -35.06
N HIS A 417 -10.36 32.67 -35.62
CA HIS A 417 -9.32 33.30 -36.47
C HIS A 417 -9.31 32.79 -37.93
N ARG A 418 -10.49 32.50 -38.48
CA ARG A 418 -10.67 32.36 -39.95
C ARG A 418 -11.66 33.37 -40.47
#